data_AF-A0A1G6XNN3-F1
#
_entry.id   AF-A0A1G6XNN3-F1
#
_cell.length_a   1.000
_cell.length_b   1.000
_cell.length_c   1.000
_cell.angle_alpha   90.00
_cell.angle_beta   90.00
_cell.angle_gamma   90.00
#
_symmetry.space_group_name_H-M   'P 1'
#
loop_
_entity.id
_entity.type
_entity.pdbx_description
1 polymer ?
#
loop_
_entity_poly.entity_id
_entity_poly.type
_entity_poly.pdbx_seq_one_letter_code
_entity_poly.pdbx_strand_id
1 'polypeptide(L)'
;MIIACLLGAALLAHELLYLARDGGEYLRRCFVPTLGLRLRSRTHAVLHLAFMAACVWMTVQPSSPLAHLAVFSLLLLVIASYSLRVSNHLVLALFMLAVILLADCAALFGVPRAESQAVQAVGVQWLVILTYLLAFTHKLNRGFLSLDGYAGALAAFVCWDRDVRDPRLVDRIKSCSIVSTLVCELAVPVLLIAPQTRGVGMLVGIAFHFGLALVGIVNFSAVMYAGLAAFLPWAAHSDWPALPLDATAAVAGVAAVALVWLVTPHRANWNLPYRHRGPAWVIQTVFGLLTAWFLLAVAQTFADPGAADHQVPAGLWSPLALVLGLFAVNGLMPYLGVKTEFSMAMFSNLHCAKWNHLVFPARWRLWDGARYLTVERIKGLPSSDELDGDQAAELAWTVLSQPGAFEIRPYFFFEALHRVCVAVRRPVTVVASVRFDGREFIVWANPKSTPESMRPAGFPRWRRLNLFPSVLPASVDAPHSEQGSVLSADRDRQLF
;
A
#
# COMPACT_ATOMS: atom_id res chain seq x y z
N MET A 1 -4.68 -23.67 2.63
CA MET A 1 -3.22 -23.76 2.31
C MET A 1 -2.83 -22.81 1.18
N ILE A 2 -3.51 -22.84 0.03
CA ILE A 2 -3.22 -21.95 -1.12
C ILE A 2 -3.10 -20.47 -0.72
N ILE A 3 -4.04 -19.97 0.10
CA ILE A 3 -4.10 -18.56 0.51
C ILE A 3 -2.80 -18.17 1.24
N ALA A 4 -2.35 -19.00 2.19
CA ALA A 4 -1.12 -18.74 2.94
C ALA A 4 0.12 -18.79 2.03
N CYS A 5 0.18 -19.75 1.10
CA CYS A 5 1.27 -19.85 0.13
C CYS A 5 1.34 -18.59 -0.76
N LEU A 6 0.22 -18.21 -1.38
CA LEU A 6 0.14 -17.03 -2.24
C LEU A 6 0.40 -15.73 -1.48
N LEU A 7 -0.07 -15.63 -0.22
CA LEU A 7 0.19 -14.46 0.61
C LEU A 7 1.68 -14.35 0.97
N GLY A 8 2.33 -15.48 1.26
CA GLY A 8 3.78 -15.52 1.52
C GLY A 8 4.59 -15.12 0.30
N ALA A 9 4.21 -15.65 -0.87
CA ALA A 9 4.82 -15.27 -2.15
C ALA A 9 4.59 -13.79 -2.48
N ALA A 10 3.38 -13.26 -2.24
CA ALA A 10 3.06 -11.85 -2.47
C ALA A 10 3.86 -10.90 -1.56
N LEU A 11 4.01 -11.24 -0.27
CA LEU A 11 4.82 -10.47 0.67
C LEU A 11 6.31 -10.54 0.34
N LEU A 12 6.81 -11.70 -0.09
CA LEU A 12 8.17 -11.83 -0.59
C LEU A 12 8.39 -11.00 -1.86
N ALA A 13 7.46 -11.06 -2.81
CA ALA A 13 7.51 -10.26 -4.03
C ALA A 13 7.53 -8.76 -3.73
N HIS A 14 6.77 -8.32 -2.71
CA HIS A 14 6.82 -6.94 -2.22
C HIS A 14 8.23 -6.54 -1.79
N GLU A 15 8.86 -7.29 -0.88
CA GLU A 15 10.21 -6.99 -0.41
C GLU A 15 11.24 -6.98 -1.56
N LEU A 16 11.15 -7.95 -2.47
CA LEU A 16 12.05 -8.06 -3.61
C LEU A 16 11.86 -6.92 -4.63
N LEU A 17 10.63 -6.45 -4.85
CA LEU A 17 10.35 -5.30 -5.72
C LEU A 17 10.96 -4.01 -5.16
N TYR A 18 10.81 -3.77 -3.85
CA TYR A 18 11.43 -2.61 -3.21
C TYR A 18 12.95 -2.72 -3.19
N LEU A 19 13.51 -3.92 -2.98
CA LEU A 19 14.96 -4.14 -3.11
C LEU A 19 15.45 -3.91 -4.54
N ALA A 20 14.67 -4.31 -5.55
CA ALA A 20 14.98 -4.06 -6.96
C ALA A 20 14.91 -2.56 -7.32
N ARG A 21 13.95 -1.83 -6.71
CA ARG A 21 13.76 -0.39 -6.93
C ARG A 21 14.82 0.45 -6.23
N ASP A 22 14.95 0.26 -4.92
CA ASP A 22 15.68 1.16 -4.04
C ASP A 22 17.07 0.61 -3.63
N GLY A 23 17.37 -0.66 -3.97
CA GLY A 23 18.60 -1.34 -3.60
C GLY A 23 18.66 -1.67 -2.10
N GLY A 24 19.87 -2.00 -1.62
CA GLY A 24 20.09 -2.36 -0.20
C GLY A 24 19.75 -1.25 0.81
N GLU A 25 19.55 -0.01 0.35
CA GLU A 25 19.11 1.10 1.19
C GLU A 25 17.67 0.92 1.70
N TYR A 26 16.81 0.25 0.94
CA TYR A 26 15.46 -0.11 1.40
C TYR A 26 15.51 -0.83 2.76
N LEU A 27 16.39 -1.81 2.89
CA LEU A 27 16.55 -2.61 4.11
C LEU A 27 17.08 -1.78 5.29
N ARG A 28 17.74 -0.66 5.02
CA ARG A 28 18.49 0.14 6.01
C ARG A 28 17.74 1.39 6.46
N ARG A 29 16.78 1.87 5.68
CA ARG A 29 16.05 3.12 5.91
C ARG A 29 14.96 2.96 6.96
N CYS A 30 15.14 3.61 8.11
CA CYS A 30 14.11 3.78 9.15
C CYS A 30 14.01 5.28 9.49
N PHE A 31 13.30 6.04 8.66
CA PHE A 31 13.08 7.49 8.82
C PHE A 31 11.60 7.78 9.08
N VAL A 32 11.33 8.44 10.22
CA VAL A 32 9.97 8.77 10.70
C VAL A 32 9.08 7.51 10.68
N PRO A 33 9.37 6.49 11.53
CA PRO A 33 8.66 5.21 11.48
C PRO A 33 7.17 5.36 11.82
N THR A 34 6.34 4.60 11.11
CA THR A 34 4.88 4.79 11.13
C THR A 34 4.25 4.61 12.50
N LEU A 35 4.66 3.58 13.25
CA LEU A 35 4.20 3.36 14.63
C LEU A 35 5.29 3.68 15.66
N GLY A 36 6.29 4.48 15.28
CA GLY A 36 7.30 4.99 16.21
C GLY A 36 8.46 4.04 16.53
N LEU A 37 8.48 2.81 16.00
CA LEU A 37 9.56 1.85 16.25
C LEU A 37 10.84 2.26 15.49
N ARG A 38 11.76 2.93 16.19
CA ARG A 38 13.06 3.33 15.62
C ARG A 38 14.05 2.20 15.74
N LEU A 39 14.50 1.69 14.59
CA LEU A 39 15.54 0.67 14.51
C LEU A 39 16.83 1.27 13.96
N ARG A 40 17.97 0.81 14.47
CA ARG A 40 19.27 1.10 13.84
C ARG A 40 19.31 0.43 12.47
N SER A 41 20.05 1.03 11.52
CA SER A 41 20.16 0.55 10.13
C SER A 41 20.42 -0.97 10.02
N ARG A 42 21.38 -1.51 10.81
CA ARG A 42 21.68 -2.96 10.82
C ARG A 42 20.51 -3.80 11.35
N THR A 43 19.87 -3.37 12.44
CA THR A 43 18.72 -4.07 13.03
C THR A 43 17.52 -4.06 12.09
N HIS A 44 17.29 -2.94 11.41
CA HIS A 44 16.24 -2.82 10.39
C HIS A 44 16.50 -3.79 9.22
N ALA A 45 17.74 -3.87 8.74
CA ALA A 45 18.09 -4.79 7.66
C ALA A 45 17.91 -6.26 8.08
N VAL A 46 18.31 -6.63 9.30
CA VAL A 46 18.09 -7.98 9.84
C VAL A 46 16.60 -8.28 9.96
N LEU A 47 15.78 -7.32 10.40
CA LEU A 47 14.32 -7.50 10.49
C LEU A 47 13.72 -7.83 9.11
N HIS A 48 14.06 -7.06 8.07
CA HIS A 48 13.56 -7.33 6.71
C HIS A 48 14.08 -8.65 6.15
N LEU A 49 15.35 -9.01 6.38
CA LEU A 49 15.91 -10.30 5.95
C LEU A 49 15.21 -11.48 6.64
N ALA A 50 14.96 -11.37 7.95
CA ALA A 50 14.22 -12.37 8.70
C ALA A 50 12.77 -12.48 8.21
N PHE A 51 12.13 -11.34 7.90
CA PHE A 51 10.79 -11.30 7.34
C PHE A 51 10.72 -12.00 5.98
N MET A 52 11.64 -11.72 5.06
CA MET A 52 11.74 -12.41 3.77
C MET A 52 11.93 -13.92 3.94
N ALA A 53 12.82 -14.35 4.84
CA ALA A 53 13.04 -15.76 5.13
C ALA A 53 11.76 -16.45 5.68
N ALA A 54 11.03 -15.77 6.57
CA ALA A 54 9.75 -16.27 7.08
C ALA A 54 8.68 -16.35 5.97
N CYS A 55 8.65 -15.40 5.03
CA CYS A 55 7.75 -15.46 3.88
C CYS A 55 8.07 -16.66 2.96
N VAL A 56 9.36 -16.94 2.72
CA VAL A 56 9.80 -18.16 2.01
C VAL A 56 9.33 -19.40 2.77
N TRP A 57 9.54 -19.46 4.08
CA TRP A 57 9.09 -20.59 4.90
C TRP A 57 7.59 -20.80 4.82
N MET A 58 6.77 -19.75 4.92
CA MET A 58 5.32 -19.84 4.78
C MET A 58 4.89 -20.27 3.37
N THR A 59 5.63 -19.85 2.33
CA THR A 59 5.36 -20.26 0.94
C THR A 59 5.62 -21.75 0.74
N VAL A 60 6.73 -22.26 1.29
CA VAL A 60 7.14 -23.67 1.15
C VAL A 60 6.35 -24.59 2.10
N GLN A 61 6.00 -24.10 3.29
CA GLN A 61 5.25 -24.84 4.33
C GLN A 61 3.99 -24.07 4.73
N PRO A 62 3.00 -23.94 3.83
CA PRO A 62 1.79 -23.14 4.06
C PRO A 62 0.80 -23.77 5.05
N SER A 63 1.16 -24.88 5.67
CA SER A 63 0.41 -25.55 6.75
C SER A 63 1.10 -25.43 8.11
N SER A 64 2.18 -24.67 8.22
CA SER A 64 2.93 -24.50 9.47
C SER A 64 2.42 -23.29 10.26
N PRO A 65 1.73 -23.48 11.41
CA PRO A 65 1.27 -22.36 12.23
C PRO A 65 2.42 -21.48 12.75
N LEU A 66 3.60 -22.07 12.97
CA LEU A 66 4.80 -21.34 13.36
C LEU A 66 5.29 -20.40 12.26
N ALA A 67 5.20 -20.82 10.99
CA ALA A 67 5.54 -19.95 9.86
C ALA A 67 4.55 -18.77 9.78
N HIS A 68 3.25 -19.03 9.96
CA HIS A 68 2.21 -17.99 9.98
C HIS A 68 2.45 -16.98 11.11
N LEU A 69 2.76 -17.46 12.31
CA LEU A 69 3.04 -16.61 13.48
C LEU A 69 4.31 -15.79 13.29
N ALA A 70 5.36 -16.39 12.71
CA ALA A 70 6.61 -15.69 12.39
C ALA A 70 6.37 -14.57 11.39
N VAL A 71 5.67 -14.84 10.28
CA VAL A 71 5.34 -13.82 9.27
C VAL A 71 4.46 -12.71 9.88
N PHE A 72 3.42 -13.05 10.64
CA PHE A 72 2.57 -12.06 11.31
C PHE A 72 3.37 -11.13 12.24
N SER A 73 4.20 -11.71 13.11
CA SER A 73 4.98 -10.96 14.10
C SER A 73 6.02 -10.07 13.43
N LEU A 74 6.74 -10.60 12.44
CA LEU A 74 7.75 -9.85 11.68
C LEU A 74 7.10 -8.76 10.82
N LEU A 75 5.96 -9.03 10.17
CA LEU A 75 5.21 -8.03 9.41
C LEU A 75 4.73 -6.88 10.31
N LEU A 76 4.23 -7.19 11.51
CA LEU A 76 3.83 -6.15 12.47
C LEU A 76 5.02 -5.26 12.86
N LEU A 77 6.19 -5.84 13.10
CA LEU A 77 7.42 -5.09 13.37
C LEU A 77 7.88 -4.26 12.17
N VAL A 78 7.82 -4.83 10.96
CA VAL A 78 8.13 -4.13 9.70
C VAL A 78 7.19 -2.93 9.52
N ILE A 79 5.88 -3.11 9.68
CA ILE A 79 4.89 -2.02 9.64
C ILE A 79 5.19 -0.96 10.70
N ALA A 80 5.57 -1.38 11.91
CA ALA A 80 5.87 -0.47 13.00
C ALA A 80 7.12 0.38 12.74
N SER A 81 8.14 -0.20 12.08
CA SER A 81 9.38 0.49 11.70
C SER A 81 9.35 1.13 10.31
N TYR A 82 8.28 0.91 9.53
CA TYR A 82 8.19 1.31 8.13
C TYR A 82 8.32 2.83 7.99
N SER A 83 9.26 3.25 7.14
CA SER A 83 9.57 4.65 6.91
C SER A 83 8.43 5.37 6.20
N LEU A 84 8.06 6.56 6.71
CA LEU A 84 7.12 7.54 6.12
C LEU A 84 5.67 7.08 5.97
N ARG A 85 5.43 5.94 5.32
CA ARG A 85 4.11 5.51 4.89
C ARG A 85 4.00 3.99 4.82
N VAL A 86 3.11 3.42 5.61
CA VAL A 86 2.69 2.02 5.46
C VAL A 86 1.75 1.86 4.28
N SER A 87 2.04 0.90 3.43
CA SER A 87 1.18 0.57 2.29
C SER A 87 -0.10 -0.15 2.73
N ASN A 88 -1.24 0.16 2.10
CA ASN A 88 -2.54 -0.46 2.41
C ASN A 88 -2.50 -2.00 2.32
N HIS A 89 -1.82 -2.57 1.32
CA HIS A 89 -1.74 -4.03 1.18
C HIS A 89 -1.00 -4.73 2.32
N LEU A 90 -0.05 -4.08 2.99
CA LEU A 90 0.62 -4.67 4.15
C LEU A 90 -0.33 -4.78 5.34
N VAL A 91 -1.20 -3.79 5.53
CA VAL A 91 -2.25 -3.85 6.55
C VAL A 91 -3.29 -4.91 6.18
N LEU A 92 -3.73 -4.97 4.93
CA LEU A 92 -4.62 -6.05 4.47
C LEU A 92 -4.00 -7.44 4.71
N ALA A 93 -2.73 -7.62 4.34
CA ALA A 93 -2.00 -8.87 4.56
C ALA A 93 -1.89 -9.23 6.05
N LEU A 94 -1.67 -8.25 6.93
CA LEU A 94 -1.65 -8.44 8.37
C LEU A 94 -3.00 -8.98 8.88
N PHE A 95 -4.13 -8.44 8.39
CA PHE A 95 -5.46 -8.92 8.75
C PHE A 95 -5.78 -10.29 8.14
N MET A 96 -5.31 -10.58 6.92
CA MET A 96 -5.39 -11.93 6.35
C MET A 96 -4.61 -12.94 7.19
N LEU A 97 -3.40 -12.59 7.64
CA LEU A 97 -2.61 -13.42 8.56
C LEU A 97 -3.30 -13.60 9.92
N ALA A 98 -3.99 -12.58 10.43
CA ALA A 98 -4.78 -12.71 11.66
C ALA A 98 -5.92 -13.73 11.50
N VAL A 99 -6.59 -13.74 10.35
CA VAL A 99 -7.60 -14.77 10.01
C VAL A 99 -6.97 -16.16 9.90
N ILE A 100 -5.79 -16.27 9.27
CA ILE A 100 -5.05 -17.55 9.18
C ILE A 100 -4.68 -18.08 10.57
N LEU A 101 -4.14 -17.21 11.43
CA LEU A 101 -3.79 -17.57 12.81
C LEU A 101 -5.01 -17.95 13.65
N LEU A 102 -6.16 -17.29 13.44
CA LEU A 102 -7.42 -17.68 14.08
C LEU A 102 -7.81 -19.11 13.68
N ALA A 103 -7.69 -19.46 12.38
CA ALA A 103 -7.94 -20.81 11.90
C ALA A 103 -6.94 -21.83 12.48
N ASP A 104 -5.65 -21.50 12.56
CA ASP A 104 -4.64 -22.35 13.19
C ASP A 104 -4.94 -22.59 14.67
N CYS A 105 -5.30 -21.54 15.42
CA CYS A 105 -5.71 -21.66 16.81
C CYS A 105 -6.93 -22.56 16.96
N ALA A 106 -7.96 -22.39 16.12
CA ALA A 106 -9.14 -23.24 16.14
C ALA A 106 -8.76 -24.73 15.94
N ALA A 107 -7.88 -25.02 14.97
CA ALA A 107 -7.39 -26.38 14.74
C ALA A 107 -6.60 -26.94 15.94
N LEU A 108 -5.78 -26.12 16.61
CA LEU A 108 -5.06 -26.50 17.83
C LEU A 108 -6.02 -26.81 19.00
N PHE A 109 -7.18 -26.17 19.04
CA PHE A 109 -8.24 -26.45 20.01
C PHE A 109 -9.21 -27.57 19.58
N GLY A 110 -8.83 -28.36 18.57
CA GLY A 110 -9.56 -29.57 18.17
C GLY A 110 -10.69 -29.35 17.16
N VAL A 111 -10.83 -28.13 16.60
CA VAL A 111 -11.77 -27.91 15.49
C VAL A 111 -11.28 -28.69 14.26
N PRO A 112 -12.16 -29.45 13.57
CA PRO A 112 -11.79 -30.18 12.37
C PRO A 112 -11.10 -29.29 11.34
N ARG A 113 -10.06 -29.83 10.67
CA ARG A 113 -9.23 -29.07 9.72
C ARG A 113 -10.05 -28.44 8.58
N ALA A 114 -11.09 -29.13 8.10
CA ALA A 114 -11.97 -28.59 7.05
C ALA A 114 -12.74 -27.35 7.54
N GLU A 115 -13.19 -27.35 8.79
CA GLU A 115 -13.90 -26.22 9.40
C GLU A 115 -12.96 -25.04 9.69
N SER A 116 -11.74 -25.30 10.15
CA SER A 116 -10.75 -24.22 10.32
C SER A 116 -10.34 -23.62 8.97
N GLN A 117 -10.21 -24.44 7.91
CA GLN A 117 -10.00 -23.97 6.55
C GLN A 117 -11.18 -23.14 6.02
N ALA A 118 -12.41 -23.49 6.38
CA ALA A 118 -13.58 -22.67 6.08
C ALA A 118 -13.53 -21.29 6.76
N VAL A 119 -13.10 -21.20 8.03
CA VAL A 119 -12.86 -19.92 8.73
C VAL A 119 -11.84 -19.08 7.97
N GLN A 120 -10.73 -19.69 7.55
CA GLN A 120 -9.70 -19.02 6.77
C GLN A 120 -10.26 -18.45 5.47
N ALA A 121 -10.95 -19.28 4.68
CA ALA A 121 -11.49 -18.88 3.39
C ALA A 121 -12.55 -17.77 3.56
N VAL A 122 -13.56 -17.98 4.39
CA VAL A 122 -14.65 -17.02 4.61
C VAL A 122 -14.14 -15.71 5.19
N GLY A 123 -13.20 -15.75 6.14
CA GLY A 123 -12.63 -14.53 6.70
C GLY A 123 -11.85 -13.71 5.67
N VAL A 124 -11.04 -14.36 4.83
CA VAL A 124 -10.29 -13.68 3.76
C VAL A 124 -11.23 -13.16 2.67
N GLN A 125 -12.28 -13.91 2.31
CA GLN A 125 -13.32 -13.44 1.38
C GLN A 125 -13.95 -12.13 1.87
N TRP A 126 -14.35 -12.06 3.15
CA TRP A 126 -14.91 -10.83 3.72
C TRP A 126 -13.92 -9.69 3.78
N LEU A 127 -12.64 -9.94 4.08
CA LEU A 127 -11.60 -8.90 4.03
C LEU A 127 -11.45 -8.32 2.60
N VAL A 128 -11.49 -9.16 1.56
CA VAL A 128 -11.46 -8.70 0.16
C VAL A 128 -12.70 -7.86 -0.16
N ILE A 129 -13.90 -8.34 0.18
CA ILE A 129 -15.15 -7.61 -0.03
C ILE A 129 -15.11 -6.24 0.67
N LEU A 130 -14.72 -6.21 1.94
CA LEU A 130 -14.58 -4.98 2.72
C LEU A 130 -13.55 -4.03 2.11
N THR A 131 -12.42 -4.56 1.62
CA THR A 131 -11.39 -3.74 0.96
C THR A 131 -11.96 -3.01 -0.24
N TYR A 132 -12.70 -3.70 -1.11
CA TYR A 132 -13.32 -3.07 -2.29
C TYR A 132 -14.41 -2.07 -1.91
N LEU A 133 -15.28 -2.41 -0.95
CA LEU A 133 -16.32 -1.49 -0.49
C LEU A 133 -15.72 -0.22 0.12
N LEU A 134 -14.67 -0.35 0.93
CA LEU A 134 -13.94 0.79 1.47
C LEU A 134 -13.28 1.60 0.35
N ALA A 135 -12.58 0.94 -0.57
CA ALA A 135 -11.91 1.59 -1.70
C ALA A 135 -12.88 2.42 -2.55
N PHE A 136 -14.02 1.83 -2.92
CA PHE A 136 -15.10 2.51 -3.64
C PHE A 136 -15.61 3.71 -2.84
N THR A 137 -15.93 3.49 -1.57
CA THR A 137 -16.46 4.53 -0.69
C THR A 137 -15.50 5.71 -0.59
N HIS A 138 -14.20 5.45 -0.35
CA HIS A 138 -13.20 6.51 -0.26
C HIS A 138 -13.06 7.33 -1.54
N LYS A 139 -13.35 6.76 -2.72
CA LYS A 139 -13.33 7.44 -4.02
C LYS A 139 -14.59 8.26 -4.33
N LEU A 140 -15.63 8.21 -3.50
CA LEU A 140 -16.80 9.09 -3.62
C LEU A 140 -16.50 10.50 -3.09
N ASN A 141 -15.48 11.14 -3.66
CA ASN A 141 -15.02 12.47 -3.29
C ASN A 141 -14.68 13.32 -4.52
N ARG A 142 -14.65 14.65 -4.34
CA ARG A 142 -14.40 15.60 -5.44
C ARG A 142 -13.00 15.47 -6.06
N GLY A 143 -12.02 15.04 -5.28
CA GLY A 143 -10.65 14.86 -5.75
C GLY A 143 -10.53 13.71 -6.74
N PHE A 144 -11.10 12.55 -6.42
CA PHE A 144 -11.07 11.39 -7.29
C PHE A 144 -11.84 11.61 -8.60
N LEU A 145 -12.99 12.29 -8.53
CA LEU A 145 -13.85 12.55 -9.69
C LEU A 145 -13.31 13.67 -10.60
N SER A 146 -12.22 14.33 -10.24
CA SER A 146 -11.56 15.32 -11.10
C SER A 146 -10.70 14.62 -12.16
N LEU A 147 -10.64 15.19 -13.36
CA LEU A 147 -9.70 14.76 -14.42
C LEU A 147 -8.23 14.99 -14.05
N ASP A 148 -7.99 15.86 -13.05
CA ASP A 148 -6.68 16.13 -12.47
C ASP A 148 -6.44 15.34 -11.18
N GLY A 149 -7.40 14.49 -10.79
CA GLY A 149 -7.24 13.51 -9.72
C GLY A 149 -6.33 12.35 -10.14
N TYR A 150 -6.04 11.45 -9.20
CA TYR A 150 -5.10 10.36 -9.41
C TYR A 150 -5.44 9.49 -10.63
N ALA A 151 -6.69 9.04 -10.75
CA ALA A 151 -7.09 8.17 -11.85
C ALA A 151 -6.92 8.86 -13.21
N GLY A 152 -7.16 10.17 -13.28
CA GLY A 152 -6.92 10.98 -14.46
C GLY A 152 -5.43 11.18 -14.76
N ALA A 153 -4.62 11.45 -13.73
CA ALA A 153 -3.18 11.58 -13.89
C ALA A 153 -2.51 10.28 -14.36
N LEU A 154 -2.88 9.14 -13.76
CA LEU A 154 -2.43 7.82 -14.19
C LEU A 154 -2.86 7.50 -15.63
N ALA A 155 -4.09 7.85 -16.02
CA ALA A 155 -4.55 7.69 -17.39
C ALA A 155 -3.77 8.58 -18.38
N ALA A 156 -3.48 9.82 -18.01
CA ALA A 156 -2.65 10.73 -18.81
C ALA A 156 -1.23 10.19 -18.97
N PHE A 157 -0.66 9.63 -17.91
CA PHE A 157 0.64 8.99 -17.92
C PHE A 157 0.69 7.82 -18.92
N VAL A 158 -0.33 6.95 -18.91
CA VAL A 158 -0.45 5.86 -19.89
C VAL A 158 -0.60 6.39 -21.32
N CYS A 159 -1.38 7.46 -21.53
CA CYS A 159 -1.49 8.09 -22.84
C CYS A 159 -0.15 8.64 -23.33
N TRP A 160 0.59 9.33 -22.45
CA TRP A 160 1.92 9.85 -22.74
C TRP A 160 2.92 8.75 -23.10
N ASP A 161 2.93 7.63 -22.37
CA ASP A 161 3.77 6.47 -22.68
C ASP A 161 3.53 5.95 -24.10
N ARG A 162 2.26 5.96 -24.53
CA ARG A 162 1.81 5.49 -25.85
C ARG A 162 1.80 6.56 -26.94
N ASP A 163 2.38 7.73 -26.66
CA ASP A 163 2.42 8.87 -27.58
C ASP A 163 1.03 9.35 -28.05
N VAL A 164 0.00 9.10 -27.24
CA VAL A 164 -1.37 9.59 -27.46
C VAL A 164 -1.44 11.03 -26.99
N ARG A 165 -1.41 11.98 -27.94
CA ARG A 165 -1.32 13.43 -27.66
C ARG A 165 -2.59 14.24 -27.89
N ASP A 166 -3.62 13.66 -28.52
CA ASP A 166 -4.90 14.37 -28.73
C ASP A 166 -5.57 14.67 -27.39
N PRO A 167 -5.72 15.95 -26.98
CA PRO A 167 -6.30 16.30 -25.68
C PRO A 167 -7.71 15.74 -25.47
N ARG A 168 -8.53 15.69 -26.53
CA ARG A 168 -9.91 15.19 -26.42
C ARG A 168 -9.94 13.69 -26.14
N LEU A 169 -9.03 12.94 -26.75
CA LEU A 169 -8.89 11.51 -26.51
C LEU A 169 -8.35 11.26 -25.10
N VAL A 170 -7.34 12.02 -24.67
CA VAL A 170 -6.77 11.93 -23.31
C VAL A 170 -7.85 12.18 -22.25
N ASP A 171 -8.63 13.25 -22.36
CA ASP A 171 -9.69 13.57 -21.39
C ASP A 171 -10.81 12.51 -21.36
N ARG A 172 -11.12 11.89 -22.50
CA ARG A 172 -12.03 10.73 -22.55
C ARG A 172 -11.45 9.53 -21.82
N ILE A 173 -10.17 9.21 -22.04
CA ILE A 173 -9.49 8.08 -21.36
C ILE A 173 -9.43 8.35 -19.84
N LYS A 174 -9.14 9.58 -19.41
CA LYS A 174 -9.21 10.00 -18.00
C LYS A 174 -10.61 9.81 -17.42
N SER A 175 -11.64 10.26 -18.12
CA SER A 175 -13.04 10.08 -17.67
C SER A 175 -13.39 8.60 -17.55
N CYS A 176 -12.99 7.80 -18.55
CA CYS A 176 -13.18 6.35 -18.54
C CYS A 176 -12.43 5.68 -17.38
N SER A 177 -11.20 6.10 -17.04
CA SER A 177 -10.45 5.51 -15.92
C SER A 177 -11.15 5.77 -14.58
N ILE A 178 -11.67 6.97 -14.36
CA ILE A 178 -12.44 7.35 -13.16
C ILE A 178 -13.69 6.46 -13.04
N VAL A 179 -14.51 6.42 -14.10
CA VAL A 179 -15.79 5.68 -14.09
C VAL A 179 -15.56 4.17 -13.99
N SER A 180 -14.66 3.62 -14.79
CA SER A 180 -14.36 2.18 -14.78
C SER A 180 -13.81 1.72 -13.43
N THR A 181 -12.97 2.52 -12.76
CA THR A 181 -12.48 2.21 -11.42
C THR A 181 -13.63 2.12 -10.41
N LEU A 182 -14.54 3.10 -10.39
CA LEU A 182 -15.69 3.09 -9.49
C LEU A 182 -16.64 1.92 -9.78
N VAL A 183 -16.91 1.65 -11.05
CA VAL A 183 -17.75 0.53 -11.48
C VAL A 183 -17.12 -0.79 -11.04
N CYS A 184 -15.83 -1.02 -11.32
CA CYS A 184 -15.15 -2.25 -10.93
C CYS A 184 -15.10 -2.43 -9.41
N GLU A 185 -14.72 -1.39 -8.66
CA GLU A 185 -14.61 -1.49 -7.20
C GLU A 185 -15.96 -1.71 -6.49
N LEU A 186 -17.08 -1.29 -7.08
CA LEU A 186 -18.41 -1.63 -6.58
C LEU A 186 -18.90 -2.99 -7.11
N ALA A 187 -18.66 -3.29 -8.37
CA ALA A 187 -19.13 -4.52 -9.01
C ALA A 187 -18.49 -5.76 -8.39
N VAL A 188 -17.18 -5.74 -8.14
CA VAL A 188 -16.46 -6.89 -7.56
C VAL A 188 -17.09 -7.37 -6.25
N PRO A 189 -17.25 -6.55 -5.19
CA PRO A 189 -17.84 -7.02 -3.94
C PRO A 189 -19.30 -7.46 -4.11
N VAL A 190 -20.10 -6.76 -4.92
CA VAL A 190 -21.50 -7.15 -5.19
C VAL A 190 -21.56 -8.54 -5.85
N LEU A 191 -20.74 -8.77 -6.87
CA LEU A 191 -20.70 -10.03 -7.60
C LEU A 191 -20.10 -11.17 -6.77
N LEU A 192 -19.15 -10.88 -5.88
CA LEU A 192 -18.51 -11.88 -5.00
C LEU A 192 -19.41 -12.32 -3.83
N ILE A 193 -20.31 -11.46 -3.35
CA ILE A 193 -21.26 -11.82 -2.29
C ILE A 193 -22.24 -12.89 -2.78
N ALA A 194 -22.82 -12.70 -3.96
CA ALA A 194 -23.80 -13.63 -4.53
C ALA A 194 -23.11 -14.86 -5.15
N PRO A 195 -23.34 -16.09 -4.65
CA PRO A 195 -22.67 -17.30 -5.13
C PRO A 195 -22.73 -17.49 -6.64
N GLN A 196 -23.86 -17.17 -7.27
CA GLN A 196 -24.13 -17.35 -8.69
C GLN A 196 -23.27 -16.44 -9.58
N THR A 197 -22.81 -15.31 -9.05
CA THR A 197 -22.03 -14.31 -9.79
C THR A 197 -20.55 -14.28 -9.39
N ARG A 198 -20.13 -15.12 -8.45
CA ARG A 198 -18.75 -15.12 -7.91
C ARG A 198 -17.70 -15.26 -8.99
N GLY A 199 -17.86 -16.20 -9.92
CA GLY A 199 -16.91 -16.38 -11.02
C GLY A 199 -16.74 -15.10 -11.85
N VAL A 200 -17.84 -14.39 -12.12
CA VAL A 200 -17.79 -13.09 -12.84
C VAL A 200 -17.10 -12.03 -11.97
N GLY A 201 -17.42 -11.96 -10.68
CA GLY A 201 -16.75 -11.05 -9.73
C GLY A 201 -15.24 -11.28 -9.66
N MET A 202 -14.80 -12.54 -9.68
CA MET A 202 -13.40 -12.93 -9.74
C MET A 202 -12.75 -12.50 -11.06
N LEU A 203 -13.39 -12.73 -12.21
CA LEU A 203 -12.87 -12.28 -13.51
C LEU A 203 -12.69 -10.76 -13.56
N VAL A 204 -13.68 -10.00 -13.08
CA VAL A 204 -13.60 -8.54 -12.99
C VAL A 204 -12.46 -8.12 -12.06
N GLY A 205 -12.34 -8.75 -10.88
CA GLY A 205 -11.26 -8.48 -9.94
C GLY A 205 -9.87 -8.79 -10.50
N ILE A 206 -9.70 -9.91 -11.20
CA ILE A 206 -8.47 -10.30 -11.88
C ILE A 206 -8.13 -9.28 -12.97
N ALA A 207 -9.09 -8.94 -13.85
CA ALA A 207 -8.87 -7.98 -14.92
C ALA A 207 -8.46 -6.59 -14.37
N PHE A 208 -9.14 -6.14 -13.31
CA PHE A 208 -8.82 -4.89 -12.64
C PHE A 208 -7.41 -4.89 -12.05
N HIS A 209 -7.05 -5.92 -11.27
CA HIS A 209 -5.73 -6.01 -10.65
C HIS A 209 -4.60 -6.28 -11.63
N PHE A 210 -4.87 -7.01 -12.71
CA PHE A 210 -3.93 -7.17 -13.80
C PHE A 210 -3.64 -5.83 -14.47
N GLY A 211 -4.67 -5.04 -14.79
CA GLY A 211 -4.50 -3.68 -15.32
C GLY A 211 -3.68 -2.78 -14.40
N LEU A 212 -3.94 -2.81 -13.08
CA LEU A 212 -3.15 -2.08 -12.08
C LEU A 212 -1.69 -2.58 -11.99
N ALA A 213 -1.46 -3.90 -12.09
CA ALA A 213 -0.12 -4.47 -12.07
C ALA A 213 0.69 -4.08 -13.32
N LEU A 214 0.04 -3.96 -14.48
CA LEU A 214 0.67 -3.49 -15.72
C LEU A 214 1.16 -2.04 -15.62
N VAL A 215 0.55 -1.22 -14.77
CA VAL A 215 1.01 0.16 -14.48
C VAL A 215 1.96 0.23 -13.27
N GLY A 216 2.48 -0.90 -12.80
CA GLY A 216 3.49 -0.96 -11.74
C GLY A 216 2.95 -1.18 -10.32
N ILE A 217 1.63 -1.33 -10.14
CA ILE A 217 0.99 -1.55 -8.82
C ILE A 217 0.93 -3.06 -8.49
N VAL A 218 2.03 -3.78 -8.76
CA VAL A 218 2.09 -5.25 -8.61
C VAL A 218 1.93 -5.69 -7.16
N ASN A 219 2.49 -4.94 -6.21
CA ASN A 219 2.50 -5.30 -4.80
C ASN A 219 1.09 -5.45 -4.21
N PHE A 220 0.22 -4.48 -4.50
CA PHE A 220 -1.17 -4.53 -4.04
C PHE A 220 -1.92 -5.64 -4.75
N SER A 221 -1.76 -5.75 -6.07
CA SER A 221 -2.43 -6.78 -6.88
C SER A 221 -2.04 -8.21 -6.47
N ALA A 222 -0.79 -8.46 -6.08
CA ALA A 222 -0.35 -9.78 -5.61
C ALA A 222 -1.04 -10.20 -4.30
N VAL A 223 -1.18 -9.28 -3.34
CA VAL A 223 -1.93 -9.55 -2.09
C VAL A 223 -3.42 -9.75 -2.40
N MET A 224 -3.99 -8.96 -3.31
CA MET A 224 -5.37 -9.14 -3.73
C MET A 224 -5.61 -10.48 -4.44
N TYR A 225 -4.66 -10.98 -5.22
CA TYR A 225 -4.74 -12.33 -5.79
C TYR A 225 -4.73 -13.40 -4.70
N ALA A 226 -3.86 -13.30 -3.69
CA ALA A 226 -3.90 -14.19 -2.54
C ALA A 226 -5.28 -14.17 -1.84
N GLY A 227 -5.91 -13.00 -1.75
CA GLY A 227 -7.28 -12.86 -1.26
C GLY A 227 -8.33 -13.47 -2.19
N LEU A 228 -8.26 -13.22 -3.50
CA LEU A 228 -9.17 -13.76 -4.50
C LEU A 228 -9.11 -15.28 -4.59
N ALA A 229 -7.96 -15.91 -4.30
CA ALA A 229 -7.86 -17.36 -4.19
C ALA A 229 -8.82 -17.93 -3.14
N ALA A 230 -9.24 -17.16 -2.14
CA ALA A 230 -10.22 -17.62 -1.15
C ALA A 230 -11.62 -17.88 -1.74
N PHE A 231 -11.92 -17.37 -2.94
CA PHE A 231 -13.19 -17.60 -3.64
C PHE A 231 -13.17 -18.82 -4.57
N LEU A 232 -12.01 -19.46 -4.75
CA LEU A 232 -11.91 -20.68 -5.55
C LEU A 232 -12.49 -21.88 -4.76
N PRO A 233 -13.21 -22.82 -5.40
CA PRO A 233 -13.86 -23.94 -4.72
C PRO A 233 -12.89 -24.81 -3.91
N TRP A 234 -11.68 -24.99 -4.43
CA TRP A 234 -10.65 -25.79 -3.80
C TRP A 234 -9.84 -25.00 -2.75
N ALA A 235 -10.19 -23.74 -2.44
CA ALA A 235 -9.46 -22.94 -1.45
C ALA A 235 -9.45 -23.56 -0.04
N ALA A 236 -10.53 -24.27 0.29
CA ALA A 236 -10.64 -25.06 1.52
C ALA A 236 -9.90 -26.40 1.44
N HIS A 237 -9.55 -26.87 0.24
CA HIS A 237 -8.80 -28.11 0.08
C HIS A 237 -7.29 -27.87 0.23
N SER A 238 -6.59 -28.89 0.72
CA SER A 238 -5.16 -28.80 1.02
C SER A 238 -4.28 -28.96 -0.22
N ASP A 239 -4.84 -29.53 -1.28
CA ASP A 239 -4.09 -29.90 -2.47
C ASP A 239 -3.97 -28.71 -3.41
N TRP A 240 -2.74 -28.36 -3.72
CA TRP A 240 -2.46 -27.48 -4.85
C TRP A 240 -3.01 -28.19 -6.09
N PRO A 241 -3.94 -27.60 -6.86
CA PRO A 241 -4.41 -28.26 -8.06
C PRO A 241 -3.19 -28.44 -8.95
N ALA A 242 -2.83 -29.70 -9.21
CA ALA A 242 -1.89 -30.00 -10.28
C ALA A 242 -2.55 -29.48 -11.55
N LEU A 243 -2.06 -28.35 -12.06
CA LEU A 243 -2.50 -27.93 -13.38
C LEU A 243 -2.15 -29.06 -14.33
N PRO A 244 -3.10 -29.53 -15.15
CA PRO A 244 -2.69 -30.26 -16.33
C PRO A 244 -1.79 -29.30 -17.11
N LEU A 245 -0.49 -29.63 -17.21
CA LEU A 245 0.45 -28.97 -18.11
C LEU A 245 0.12 -29.39 -19.54
N ASP A 246 -1.12 -29.18 -19.95
CA ASP A 246 -1.59 -29.43 -21.29
C ASP A 246 -1.25 -28.23 -22.20
N ALA A 247 -1.45 -28.42 -23.50
CA ALA A 247 -1.17 -27.39 -24.50
C ALA A 247 -1.97 -26.10 -24.23
N THR A 248 -3.17 -26.20 -23.65
CA THR A 248 -4.04 -25.04 -23.36
C THR A 248 -3.43 -24.18 -22.25
N ALA A 249 -2.98 -24.80 -21.16
CA ALA A 249 -2.32 -24.11 -20.07
C ALA A 249 -1.01 -23.45 -20.52
N ALA A 250 -0.24 -24.15 -21.37
CA ALA A 250 0.98 -23.61 -21.97
C ALA A 250 0.70 -22.39 -22.86
N VAL A 251 -0.30 -22.47 -23.76
CA VAL A 251 -0.70 -21.37 -24.65
C VAL A 251 -1.22 -20.19 -23.85
N ALA A 252 -2.07 -20.41 -22.84
CA ALA A 252 -2.58 -19.36 -21.96
C ALA A 252 -1.45 -18.67 -21.18
N GLY A 253 -0.48 -19.44 -20.67
CA GLY A 253 0.71 -18.93 -20.02
C GLY A 253 1.56 -18.05 -20.94
N VAL A 254 1.86 -18.54 -22.15
CA VAL A 254 2.60 -17.78 -23.17
C VAL A 254 1.85 -16.51 -23.56
N ALA A 255 0.53 -16.58 -23.77
CA ALA A 255 -0.29 -15.43 -24.12
C ALA A 255 -0.32 -14.38 -23.00
N ALA A 256 -0.45 -14.79 -21.73
CA ALA A 256 -0.44 -13.87 -20.61
C ALA A 256 0.94 -13.22 -20.40
N VAL A 257 2.03 -13.98 -20.56
CA VAL A 257 3.39 -13.42 -20.57
C VAL A 257 3.52 -12.42 -21.71
N ALA A 258 3.16 -12.80 -22.94
CA ALA A 258 3.20 -11.89 -24.09
C ALA A 258 2.37 -10.63 -23.84
N LEU A 259 1.17 -10.75 -23.25
CA LEU A 259 0.32 -9.62 -22.91
C LEU A 259 0.98 -8.71 -21.86
N VAL A 260 1.61 -9.27 -20.82
CA VAL A 260 2.42 -8.48 -19.89
C VAL A 260 3.50 -7.72 -20.64
N TRP A 261 4.23 -8.36 -21.53
CA TRP A 261 5.31 -7.72 -22.28
C TRP A 261 4.82 -6.66 -23.29
N LEU A 262 3.67 -6.85 -23.91
CA LEU A 262 3.10 -5.92 -24.90
C LEU A 262 2.34 -4.74 -24.26
N VAL A 263 1.70 -4.97 -23.11
CA VAL A 263 0.84 -3.97 -22.46
C VAL A 263 1.56 -3.20 -21.36
N THR A 264 2.57 -3.78 -20.72
CA THR A 264 3.36 -3.02 -19.73
C THR A 264 4.01 -1.83 -20.46
N PRO A 265 3.76 -0.58 -20.01
CA PRO A 265 4.06 0.60 -20.80
C PRO A 265 5.56 0.66 -21.11
N HIS A 266 5.90 0.78 -22.41
CA HIS A 266 7.24 0.44 -22.90
C HIS A 266 8.27 1.51 -22.49
N ARG A 267 7.92 2.79 -22.62
CA ARG A 267 8.77 3.91 -22.19
C ARG A 267 8.78 3.98 -20.67
N ALA A 268 7.62 3.83 -20.04
CA ALA A 268 7.47 3.79 -18.60
C ALA A 268 8.36 2.72 -18.01
N ASN A 269 8.35 1.48 -18.50
CA ASN A 269 9.13 0.38 -17.94
C ASN A 269 10.64 0.49 -18.25
N TRP A 270 11.00 1.09 -19.39
CA TRP A 270 12.39 1.48 -19.67
C TRP A 270 12.88 2.64 -18.79
N ASN A 271 11.98 3.50 -18.36
CA ASN A 271 12.24 4.67 -17.51
C ASN A 271 11.86 4.43 -16.05
N LEU A 272 11.32 3.24 -15.72
CA LEU A 272 10.87 2.91 -14.38
C LEU A 272 12.12 2.96 -13.51
N PRO A 273 12.01 3.54 -12.30
CA PRO A 273 13.16 3.81 -11.45
C PRO A 273 13.75 2.55 -10.80
N TYR A 274 13.60 1.38 -11.41
CA TYR A 274 14.24 0.15 -10.95
C TYR A 274 15.75 0.25 -11.12
N ARG A 275 16.46 0.38 -9.99
CA ARG A 275 17.92 0.27 -9.95
C ARG A 275 18.39 -1.08 -10.50
N HIS A 276 17.61 -2.14 -10.25
CA HIS A 276 17.85 -3.50 -10.73
C HIS A 276 16.66 -3.99 -11.55
N ARG A 277 16.68 -3.70 -12.86
CA ARG A 277 15.56 -4.01 -13.77
C ARG A 277 15.29 -5.51 -13.92
N GLY A 278 16.33 -6.34 -14.03
CA GLY A 278 16.21 -7.79 -14.24
C GLY A 278 15.28 -8.47 -13.22
N PRO A 279 15.54 -8.34 -11.90
CA PRO A 279 14.64 -8.86 -10.87
C PRO A 279 13.20 -8.35 -10.97
N ALA A 280 13.00 -7.06 -11.24
CA ALA A 280 11.65 -6.51 -11.41
C ALA A 280 10.90 -7.17 -12.59
N TRP A 281 11.58 -7.41 -13.70
CA TRP A 281 11.02 -8.13 -14.86
C TRP A 281 10.66 -9.59 -14.54
N VAL A 282 11.49 -10.28 -13.76
CA VAL A 282 11.19 -11.64 -13.31
C VAL A 282 9.92 -11.64 -12.46
N ILE A 283 9.79 -10.70 -11.51
CA ILE A 283 8.61 -10.58 -10.66
C ILE A 283 7.36 -10.28 -11.50
N GLN A 284 7.44 -9.34 -12.45
CA GLN A 284 6.34 -9.01 -13.36
C GLN A 284 5.92 -10.23 -14.21
N THR A 285 6.90 -10.99 -14.72
CA THR A 285 6.66 -12.19 -15.52
C THR A 285 5.97 -13.28 -14.70
N VAL A 286 6.45 -13.53 -13.48
CA VAL A 286 5.82 -14.46 -12.53
C VAL A 286 4.39 -14.03 -12.22
N PHE A 287 4.13 -12.73 -12.04
CA PHE A 287 2.78 -12.22 -11.83
C PHE A 287 1.87 -12.44 -13.05
N GLY A 288 2.41 -12.29 -14.27
CA GLY A 288 1.70 -12.63 -15.52
C GLY A 288 1.31 -14.10 -15.60
N LEU A 289 2.25 -15.00 -15.29
CA LEU A 289 2.00 -16.45 -15.22
C LEU A 289 0.95 -16.80 -14.15
N LEU A 290 1.04 -16.16 -12.98
CA LEU A 290 0.05 -16.30 -11.92
C LEU A 290 -1.34 -15.83 -12.39
N THR A 291 -1.42 -14.78 -13.20
CA THR A 291 -2.68 -14.31 -13.79
C THR A 291 -3.27 -15.33 -14.76
N ALA A 292 -2.47 -15.89 -15.67
CA ALA A 292 -2.94 -16.98 -16.54
C ALA A 292 -3.48 -18.16 -15.73
N TRP A 293 -2.74 -18.55 -14.69
CA TRP A 293 -3.16 -19.61 -13.79
C TRP A 293 -4.51 -19.31 -13.12
N PHE A 294 -4.69 -18.11 -12.58
CA PHE A 294 -5.96 -17.70 -11.97
C PHE A 294 -7.12 -17.73 -12.96
N LEU A 295 -6.91 -17.30 -14.21
CA LEU A 295 -7.95 -17.35 -15.24
C LEU A 295 -8.37 -18.79 -15.55
N LEU A 296 -7.41 -19.72 -15.64
CA LEU A 296 -7.70 -21.14 -15.82
C LEU A 296 -8.44 -21.72 -14.61
N ALA A 297 -8.00 -21.39 -13.40
CA ALA A 297 -8.66 -21.81 -12.17
C ALA A 297 -10.11 -21.30 -12.09
N VAL A 298 -10.35 -20.05 -12.48
CA VAL A 298 -11.70 -19.46 -12.55
C VAL A 298 -12.54 -20.10 -13.66
N ALA A 299 -11.96 -20.42 -14.82
CA ALA A 299 -12.67 -21.13 -15.88
C ALA A 299 -13.19 -22.49 -15.40
N GLN A 300 -12.42 -23.19 -14.57
CA GLN A 300 -12.84 -24.46 -13.96
C GLN A 300 -14.00 -24.28 -12.97
N THR A 301 -14.10 -23.14 -12.27
CA THR A 301 -15.22 -22.90 -11.34
C THR A 301 -16.55 -22.70 -12.05
N PHE A 302 -16.53 -22.18 -13.28
CA PHE A 302 -17.74 -22.10 -14.10
C PHE A 302 -18.24 -23.48 -14.55
N ALA A 303 -17.34 -24.47 -14.65
CA ALA A 303 -17.71 -25.84 -14.98
C ALA A 303 -18.30 -26.60 -13.77
N ASP A 304 -17.95 -26.20 -12.54
CA ASP A 304 -18.46 -26.79 -11.29
C ASP A 304 -18.84 -25.71 -10.26
N PRO A 305 -20.03 -25.08 -10.39
CA PRO A 305 -20.46 -23.99 -9.51
C PRO A 305 -20.85 -24.44 -8.09
N GLY A 306 -20.96 -25.74 -7.83
CA GLY A 306 -21.48 -26.27 -6.55
C GLY A 306 -20.48 -26.33 -5.40
N ALA A 307 -19.18 -26.18 -5.66
CA ALA A 307 -18.13 -26.61 -4.74
C ALA A 307 -17.66 -25.54 -3.71
N ALA A 308 -18.22 -24.32 -3.69
CA ALA A 308 -17.71 -23.20 -2.89
C ALA A 308 -18.63 -22.74 -1.73
N ASP A 309 -19.44 -23.63 -1.15
CA ASP A 309 -20.17 -23.30 0.07
C ASP A 309 -19.36 -23.72 1.31
N HIS A 310 -18.82 -22.73 2.01
CA HIS A 310 -18.01 -22.92 3.21
C HIS A 310 -18.81 -22.48 4.43
N GLN A 311 -19.13 -23.43 5.31
CA GLN A 311 -19.82 -23.13 6.56
C GLN A 311 -18.81 -22.91 7.68
N VAL A 312 -18.84 -21.72 8.27
CA VAL A 312 -18.06 -21.41 9.47
C VAL A 312 -18.82 -21.95 10.69
N PRO A 313 -18.16 -22.72 11.58
CA PRO A 313 -18.78 -23.20 12.81
C PRO A 313 -19.33 -22.05 13.65
N ALA A 314 -20.52 -22.24 14.24
CA ALA A 314 -21.23 -21.21 15.00
C ALA A 314 -20.35 -20.51 16.05
N GLY A 315 -19.51 -21.28 16.77
CA GLY A 315 -18.62 -20.76 17.81
C GLY A 315 -17.45 -19.89 17.33
N LEU A 316 -17.12 -19.92 16.03
CA LEU A 316 -15.98 -19.19 15.46
C LEU A 316 -16.38 -17.88 14.78
N TRP A 317 -17.68 -17.59 14.64
CA TRP A 317 -18.15 -16.32 14.09
C TRP A 317 -17.78 -15.13 14.97
N SER A 318 -17.84 -15.26 16.31
CA SER A 318 -17.50 -14.15 17.22
C SER A 318 -16.05 -13.66 17.08
N PRO A 319 -15.02 -14.53 17.19
CA PRO A 319 -13.64 -14.08 16.98
C PRO A 319 -13.37 -13.64 15.54
N LEU A 320 -14.01 -14.27 14.55
CA LEU A 320 -13.88 -13.84 13.15
C LEU A 320 -14.47 -12.44 12.93
N ALA A 321 -15.67 -12.18 13.45
CA ALA A 321 -16.35 -10.89 13.39
C ALA A 321 -15.55 -9.80 14.11
N LEU A 322 -14.82 -10.13 15.18
CA LEU A 322 -13.90 -9.20 15.82
C LEU A 322 -12.77 -8.78 14.85
N VAL A 323 -12.12 -9.73 14.18
CA VAL A 323 -11.05 -9.43 13.21
C VAL A 323 -11.59 -8.57 12.05
N LEU A 324 -12.74 -8.94 11.49
CA LEU A 324 -13.40 -8.19 10.42
C LEU A 324 -13.84 -6.80 10.88
N GLY A 325 -14.38 -6.69 12.09
CA GLY A 325 -14.80 -5.43 12.70
C GLY A 325 -13.62 -4.49 12.93
N LEU A 326 -12.49 -5.00 13.42
CA LEU A 326 -11.26 -4.21 13.56
C LEU A 326 -10.74 -3.72 12.20
N PHE A 327 -10.81 -4.54 11.15
CA PHE A 327 -10.46 -4.13 9.80
C PHE A 327 -11.40 -3.03 9.26
N ALA A 328 -12.71 -3.20 9.44
CA ALA A 328 -13.71 -2.20 9.04
C ALA A 328 -13.51 -0.88 9.79
N VAL A 329 -13.31 -0.92 11.11
CA VAL A 329 -13.02 0.27 11.94
C VAL A 329 -11.74 0.96 11.44
N ASN A 330 -10.69 0.19 11.12
CA ASN A 330 -9.46 0.72 10.54
C ASN A 330 -9.72 1.50 9.23
N GLY A 331 -10.57 0.96 8.36
CA GLY A 331 -10.98 1.60 7.11
C GLY A 331 -11.86 2.83 7.31
N LEU A 332 -12.67 2.86 8.37
CA LEU A 332 -13.59 3.97 8.67
C LEU A 332 -12.94 5.13 9.44
N MET A 333 -11.68 4.98 9.90
CA MET A 333 -10.97 6.04 10.62
C MET A 333 -10.87 7.41 9.92
N PRO A 334 -10.83 7.53 8.57
CA PRO A 334 -10.85 8.83 7.90
C PRO A 334 -12.10 9.65 8.24
N TYR A 335 -13.26 8.99 8.33
CA TYR A 335 -14.55 9.62 8.60
C TYR A 335 -14.71 10.05 10.05
N LEU A 336 -13.95 9.41 10.95
CA LEU A 336 -13.84 9.83 12.34
C LEU A 336 -12.77 10.93 12.53
N GLY A 337 -11.91 11.16 11.52
CA GLY A 337 -10.80 12.11 11.59
C GLY A 337 -9.64 11.65 12.48
N VAL A 338 -9.51 10.33 12.70
CA VAL A 338 -8.46 9.71 13.52
C VAL A 338 -7.22 9.40 12.70
N LYS A 339 -7.41 8.97 11.45
CA LYS A 339 -6.34 8.46 10.58
C LYS A 339 -6.80 8.44 9.12
N THR A 340 -5.93 8.79 8.19
CA THR A 340 -6.16 8.55 6.75
C THR A 340 -5.17 7.60 6.12
N GLU A 341 -3.98 7.46 6.69
CA GLU A 341 -3.00 6.51 6.18
C GLU A 341 -3.42 5.07 6.45
N PHE A 342 -3.07 4.17 5.52
CA PHE A 342 -3.36 2.74 5.58
C PHE A 342 -4.81 2.39 6.00
N SER A 343 -5.77 3.20 5.54
CA SER A 343 -7.20 3.09 5.80
C SER A 343 -7.98 2.49 4.62
N MET A 344 -7.28 1.86 3.68
CA MET A 344 -7.83 1.47 2.37
C MET A 344 -8.31 2.65 1.51
N ALA A 345 -8.01 3.90 1.92
CA ALA A 345 -8.26 5.08 1.10
C ALA A 345 -7.50 5.03 -0.23
N MET A 346 -6.36 4.33 -0.30
CA MET A 346 -5.56 4.15 -1.53
C MET A 346 -5.47 5.45 -2.36
N PHE A 347 -5.41 5.31 -3.67
CA PHE A 347 -5.36 6.40 -4.62
C PHE A 347 -6.73 7.10 -4.80
N SER A 348 -7.37 7.49 -3.70
CA SER A 348 -8.69 8.15 -3.72
C SER A 348 -8.63 9.67 -3.74
N ASN A 349 -7.49 10.31 -3.49
CA ASN A 349 -7.45 11.76 -3.25
C ASN A 349 -8.38 12.22 -2.09
N LEU A 350 -8.68 11.34 -1.13
CA LEU A 350 -9.45 11.70 0.07
C LEU A 350 -8.59 12.57 0.99
N HIS A 351 -9.04 13.81 1.22
CA HIS A 351 -8.28 14.79 1.99
C HIS A 351 -8.75 14.88 3.45
N CYS A 352 -7.79 14.85 4.38
CA CYS A 352 -8.04 15.00 5.80
C CYS A 352 -8.05 16.46 6.29
N ALA A 353 -7.30 17.38 5.68
CA ALA A 353 -7.36 18.79 6.06
C ALA A 353 -8.57 19.48 5.41
N LYS A 354 -8.62 19.46 4.08
CA LYS A 354 -9.72 20.04 3.27
C LYS A 354 -10.71 18.95 2.87
N TRP A 355 -11.59 18.58 3.80
CA TRP A 355 -12.54 17.48 3.60
C TRP A 355 -13.34 17.64 2.29
N ASN A 356 -13.29 16.62 1.43
CA ASN A 356 -13.82 16.68 0.07
C ASN A 356 -14.77 15.52 -0.29
N HIS A 357 -15.17 14.71 0.70
CA HIS A 357 -16.08 13.58 0.49
C HIS A 357 -17.50 14.06 0.14
N LEU A 358 -18.17 13.36 -0.78
CA LEU A 358 -19.49 13.76 -1.29
C LEU A 358 -20.66 13.24 -0.46
N VAL A 359 -20.53 12.03 0.09
CA VAL A 359 -21.59 11.39 0.90
C VAL A 359 -21.47 11.72 2.39
N PHE A 360 -20.29 11.51 2.99
CA PHE A 360 -20.07 11.75 4.42
C PHE A 360 -19.67 13.21 4.70
N PRO A 361 -20.44 13.95 5.51
CA PRO A 361 -20.13 15.34 5.81
C PRO A 361 -18.98 15.46 6.81
N ALA A 362 -18.23 16.57 6.75
CA ALA A 362 -17.09 16.82 7.64
C ALA A 362 -17.46 16.76 9.14
N ARG A 363 -18.70 17.09 9.51
CA ARG A 363 -19.21 17.07 10.90
C ARG A 363 -19.21 15.68 11.56
N TRP A 364 -19.04 14.60 10.79
CA TRP A 364 -18.91 13.25 11.36
C TRP A 364 -17.51 12.97 11.92
N ARG A 365 -16.54 13.82 11.57
CA ARG A 365 -15.18 13.73 12.10
C ARG A 365 -15.16 14.28 13.52
N LEU A 366 -15.20 13.36 14.47
CA LEU A 366 -15.17 13.64 15.90
C LEU A 366 -13.79 14.15 16.37
N TRP A 367 -12.74 13.87 15.59
CA TRP A 367 -11.37 14.29 15.89
C TRP A 367 -10.77 15.10 14.74
N ASP A 368 -10.05 16.16 15.08
CA ASP A 368 -9.20 16.88 14.15
C ASP A 368 -7.73 16.43 14.31
N GLY A 369 -7.48 15.16 14.01
CA GLY A 369 -6.13 14.59 14.11
C GLY A 369 -5.16 15.11 13.04
N ALA A 370 -5.69 15.71 11.97
CA ALA A 370 -4.99 16.05 10.73
C ALA A 370 -4.50 17.51 10.69
N ARG A 371 -3.69 17.90 11.67
CA ARG A 371 -3.08 19.23 11.74
C ARG A 371 -1.72 19.27 11.06
N TYR A 372 -1.50 20.31 10.25
CA TYR A 372 -0.29 20.52 9.46
C TYR A 372 0.26 21.93 9.74
N LEU A 373 1.58 22.09 9.63
CA LEU A 373 2.24 23.38 9.63
C LEU A 373 2.67 23.74 8.21
N THR A 374 2.75 25.03 7.92
CA THR A 374 3.35 25.55 6.69
C THR A 374 4.70 26.18 7.04
N VAL A 375 5.73 25.83 6.29
CA VAL A 375 7.04 26.47 6.43
C VAL A 375 7.04 27.72 5.56
N GLU A 376 7.17 28.89 6.18
CA GLU A 376 7.18 30.16 5.46
C GLU A 376 8.59 30.51 4.95
N ARG A 377 9.60 30.26 5.79
CA ARG A 377 10.98 30.58 5.48
C ARG A 377 11.93 29.70 6.27
N ILE A 378 13.03 29.28 5.64
CA ILE A 378 14.17 28.67 6.32
C ILE A 378 15.44 29.48 6.00
N LYS A 379 16.22 29.81 7.03
CA LYS A 379 17.55 30.42 6.92
C LYS A 379 18.60 29.44 7.42
N GLY A 380 19.76 29.40 6.76
CA GLY A 380 20.88 28.55 7.15
C GLY A 380 20.70 27.06 6.82
N LEU A 381 19.73 26.72 5.96
CA LEU A 381 19.63 25.35 5.44
C LEU A 381 20.89 25.07 4.59
N PRO A 382 21.63 23.98 4.86
CA PRO A 382 22.80 23.59 4.08
C PRO A 382 22.42 23.30 2.63
N SER A 383 23.37 23.31 1.70
CA SER A 383 23.13 22.79 0.35
C SER A 383 23.16 21.26 0.35
N SER A 384 22.54 20.64 -0.67
CA SER A 384 22.41 19.17 -0.72
C SER A 384 23.75 18.43 -0.79
N ASP A 385 24.78 19.05 -1.36
CA ASP A 385 26.16 18.55 -1.46
C ASP A 385 26.93 18.60 -0.13
N GLU A 386 26.45 19.35 0.86
CA GLU A 386 27.03 19.38 2.21
C GLU A 386 26.54 18.22 3.10
N LEU A 387 25.55 17.46 2.64
CA LEU A 387 25.03 16.29 3.34
C LEU A 387 25.97 15.09 3.14
N ASP A 388 26.20 14.32 4.19
CA ASP A 388 27.11 13.16 4.22
C ASP A 388 26.58 11.91 3.50
N GLY A 389 25.83 12.09 2.40
CA GLY A 389 25.21 11.02 1.62
C GLY A 389 24.09 10.29 2.37
N ASP A 390 23.58 10.88 3.46
CA ASP A 390 22.43 10.37 4.18
C ASP A 390 21.15 10.65 3.39
N GLN A 391 20.67 9.65 2.67
CA GLN A 391 19.49 9.76 1.81
C GLN A 391 18.21 10.16 2.58
N ALA A 392 18.09 9.82 3.87
CA ALA A 392 16.97 10.31 4.67
C ALA A 392 17.10 11.82 4.96
N ALA A 393 18.32 12.31 5.12
CA ALA A 393 18.59 13.74 5.21
C ALA A 393 18.39 14.45 3.88
N GLU A 394 18.80 13.87 2.75
CA GLU A 394 18.53 14.41 1.40
C GLU A 394 17.03 14.53 1.13
N LEU A 395 16.26 13.53 1.58
CA LEU A 395 14.82 13.54 1.46
C LEU A 395 14.18 14.62 2.32
N ALA A 396 14.57 14.67 3.60
CA ALA A 396 14.17 15.74 4.51
C ALA A 396 14.52 17.12 3.93
N TRP A 397 15.72 17.26 3.37
CA TRP A 397 16.20 18.48 2.73
C TRP A 397 15.34 18.86 1.53
N THR A 398 14.97 17.91 0.67
CA THR A 398 14.15 18.17 -0.53
C THR A 398 12.80 18.79 -0.17
N VAL A 399 12.18 18.32 0.92
CA VAL A 399 10.92 18.90 1.43
C VAL A 399 11.16 20.27 2.04
N LEU A 400 12.19 20.41 2.87
CA LEU A 400 12.49 21.64 3.61
C LEU A 400 13.03 22.78 2.70
N SER A 401 13.68 22.45 1.58
CA SER A 401 14.23 23.42 0.64
C SER A 401 13.18 24.11 -0.24
N GLN A 402 11.91 23.71 -0.12
CA GLN A 402 10.79 24.30 -0.83
C GLN A 402 9.72 24.85 0.13
N PRO A 403 10.02 25.92 0.90
CA PRO A 403 9.04 26.58 1.75
C PRO A 403 7.77 26.96 0.97
N GLY A 404 6.60 26.78 1.59
CA GLY A 404 5.31 27.04 0.98
C GLY A 404 4.81 26.01 -0.04
N ALA A 405 5.66 25.11 -0.54
CA ALA A 405 5.24 24.06 -1.47
C ALA A 405 4.47 22.93 -0.76
N PHE A 406 4.67 22.76 0.55
CA PHE A 406 4.11 21.67 1.33
C PHE A 406 3.46 22.11 2.65
N GLU A 407 2.38 21.43 3.02
CA GLU A 407 1.87 21.38 4.39
C GLU A 407 2.47 20.14 5.07
N ILE A 408 3.13 20.33 6.22
CA ILE A 408 3.98 19.31 6.85
C ILE A 408 3.44 18.93 8.23
N ARG A 409 3.45 17.64 8.57
CA ARG A 409 3.13 17.20 9.94
C ARG A 409 4.22 17.68 10.90
N PRO A 410 3.88 18.22 12.08
CA PRO A 410 4.88 18.67 13.05
C PRO A 410 5.95 17.60 13.34
N TYR A 411 5.53 16.35 13.56
CA TYR A 411 6.46 15.25 13.80
C TYR A 411 7.49 15.08 12.67
N PHE A 412 7.05 15.03 11.41
CA PHE A 412 7.95 14.94 10.27
C PHE A 412 8.87 16.16 10.20
N PHE A 413 8.34 17.38 10.36
CA PHE A 413 9.12 18.61 10.28
C PHE A 413 10.29 18.62 11.26
N PHE A 414 10.04 18.33 12.55
CA PHE A 414 11.10 18.35 13.56
C PHE A 414 12.12 17.22 13.37
N GLU A 415 11.69 16.02 12.95
CA GLU A 415 12.60 14.92 12.62
C GLU A 415 13.44 15.22 11.37
N ALA A 416 12.83 15.78 10.33
CA ALA A 416 13.49 16.18 9.09
C ALA A 416 14.56 17.24 9.36
N LEU A 417 14.22 18.27 10.14
CA LEU A 417 15.14 19.35 10.49
C LEU A 417 16.32 18.83 11.32
N HIS A 418 16.05 17.98 12.32
CA HIS A 418 17.10 17.32 13.09
C HIS A 418 18.01 16.46 12.22
N ARG A 419 17.43 15.66 11.33
CA ARG A 419 18.18 14.78 10.44
C ARG A 419 19.10 15.56 9.51
N VAL A 420 18.61 16.64 8.91
CA VAL A 420 19.43 17.55 8.11
C VAL A 420 20.57 18.11 8.94
N CYS A 421 20.32 18.70 10.11
CA CYS A 421 21.39 19.29 10.93
C CYS A 421 22.48 18.28 11.36
N VAL A 422 22.13 17.02 11.60
CA VAL A 422 23.10 15.98 12.00
C VAL A 422 23.91 15.46 10.82
N ALA A 423 23.34 15.46 9.61
CA ALA A 423 23.98 14.90 8.42
C ALA A 423 24.93 15.85 7.70
N VAL A 424 25.13 17.09 8.19
CA VAL A 424 25.98 18.09 7.52
C VAL A 424 27.42 17.99 8.04
N ARG A 425 28.38 18.04 7.12
CA ARG A 425 29.84 18.00 7.43
C ARG A 425 30.32 19.10 8.37
N ARG A 426 29.67 20.26 8.28
CA ARG A 426 29.99 21.46 9.06
C ARG A 426 28.81 21.79 9.96
N PRO A 427 29.03 22.11 11.25
CA PRO A 427 27.95 22.53 12.12
C PRO A 427 27.21 23.74 11.57
N VAL A 428 25.90 23.60 11.33
CA VAL A 428 25.02 24.68 10.86
C VAL A 428 23.97 25.02 11.92
N THR A 429 23.54 26.27 11.95
CA THR A 429 22.34 26.68 12.70
C THR A 429 21.25 27.02 11.71
N VAL A 430 20.15 26.29 11.77
CA VAL A 430 18.98 26.48 10.91
C VAL A 430 17.90 27.20 11.70
N VAL A 431 17.32 28.24 11.09
CA VAL A 431 16.21 29.01 11.65
C VAL A 431 15.03 28.93 10.70
N ALA A 432 13.92 28.36 11.15
CA ALA A 432 12.70 28.23 10.36
C ALA A 432 11.57 29.07 10.96
N SER A 433 10.92 29.89 10.13
CA SER A 433 9.61 30.46 10.46
C SER A 433 8.52 29.52 9.94
N VAL A 434 7.64 29.10 10.84
CA VAL A 434 6.54 28.18 10.56
C VAL A 434 5.23 28.76 11.06
N ARG A 435 4.14 28.48 10.33
CA ARG A 435 2.78 28.80 10.75
C ARG A 435 2.00 27.54 11.06
N PHE A 436 1.35 27.53 12.20
CA PHE A 436 0.57 26.39 12.68
C PHE A 436 -0.68 26.90 13.42
N ASP A 437 -1.86 26.44 12.98
CA ASP A 437 -3.16 26.96 13.44
C ASP A 437 -3.25 28.50 13.44
N GLY A 438 -2.73 29.12 12.37
CA GLY A 438 -2.75 30.58 12.21
C GLY A 438 -1.79 31.36 13.10
N ARG A 439 -0.98 30.69 13.94
CA ARG A 439 0.07 31.32 14.76
C ARG A 439 1.43 31.11 14.14
N GLU A 440 2.27 32.14 14.17
CA GLU A 440 3.66 32.08 13.72
C GLU A 440 4.57 31.61 14.87
N PHE A 441 5.55 30.76 14.54
CA PHE A 441 6.55 30.28 15.46
C PHE A 441 7.93 30.31 14.80
N ILE A 442 8.97 30.59 15.58
CA ILE A 442 10.36 30.49 15.14
C ILE A 442 10.99 29.25 15.76
N VAL A 443 11.53 28.38 14.92
CA VAL A 443 12.20 27.13 15.30
C VAL A 443 13.70 27.27 15.05
N TRP A 444 14.49 26.97 16.08
CA TRP A 444 15.95 26.96 16.02
C TRP A 444 16.45 25.52 16.08
N ALA A 445 17.33 25.15 15.17
CA ALA A 445 17.93 23.83 15.11
C ALA A 445 19.44 23.90 14.88
N ASN A 446 20.17 23.02 15.56
CA ASN A 446 21.60 22.79 15.37
C ASN A 446 21.90 21.28 15.59
N PRO A 447 23.12 20.78 15.33
CA PRO A 447 23.43 19.36 15.43
C PRO A 447 23.21 18.75 16.84
N LYS A 448 23.18 19.58 17.89
CA LYS A 448 22.94 19.15 19.29
C LYS A 448 21.45 19.15 19.66
N SER A 449 20.60 19.76 18.84
CA SER A 449 19.17 19.88 19.11
C SER A 449 18.48 18.55 18.84
N THR A 450 17.54 18.17 19.71
CA THR A 450 16.62 17.06 19.49
C THR A 450 15.29 17.58 18.96
N PRO A 451 14.46 16.74 18.29
CA PRO A 451 13.13 17.14 17.85
C PRO A 451 12.28 17.78 18.96
N GLU A 452 12.38 17.27 20.20
CA GLU A 452 11.69 17.83 21.36
C GLU A 452 12.27 19.17 21.82
N SER A 453 13.60 19.35 21.77
CA SER A 453 14.25 20.61 22.20
C SER A 453 14.03 21.76 21.21
N MET A 454 13.75 21.45 19.94
CA MET A 454 13.41 22.44 18.91
C MET A 454 12.01 23.03 19.07
N ARG A 455 11.15 22.41 19.89
CA ARG A 455 9.75 22.81 20.03
C ARG A 455 9.62 24.20 20.66
N PRO A 456 9.06 25.20 19.96
CA PRO A 456 8.88 26.54 20.51
C PRO A 456 7.91 26.55 21.70
N ALA A 457 8.06 27.56 22.57
CA ALA A 457 7.09 27.78 23.65
C ALA A 457 5.68 27.99 23.06
N GLY A 458 4.67 27.36 23.68
CA GLY A 458 3.29 27.40 23.19
C GLY A 458 2.98 26.49 22.00
N PHE A 459 3.97 25.84 21.38
CA PHE A 459 3.73 24.87 20.31
C PHE A 459 3.22 23.54 20.90
N PRO A 460 2.10 22.96 20.42
CA PRO A 460 1.52 21.78 21.03
C PRO A 460 2.42 20.55 20.90
N ARG A 461 2.26 19.61 21.82
CA ARG A 461 2.95 18.32 21.73
C ARG A 461 2.38 17.52 20.55
N TRP A 462 3.26 16.84 19.83
CA TRP A 462 2.87 15.85 18.82
C TRP A 462 3.13 14.44 19.34
N ARG A 463 2.41 13.47 18.77
CA ARG A 463 2.68 12.05 18.97
C ARG A 463 3.66 11.57 17.89
N ARG A 464 4.55 10.66 18.23
CA ARG A 464 5.47 9.99 17.28
C ARG A 464 4.75 8.85 16.54
N LEU A 465 3.61 9.16 15.93
CA LEU A 465 2.76 8.22 15.18
C LEU A 465 2.35 8.88 13.85
N ASN A 466 2.55 8.16 12.74
CA ASN A 466 2.13 8.62 11.41
C ASN A 466 0.77 8.03 11.06
N LEU A 467 -0.28 8.61 11.61
CA LEU A 467 -1.66 8.26 11.26
C LEU A 467 -2.18 9.03 10.02
N PHE A 468 -1.41 10.00 9.55
CA PHE A 468 -1.77 10.89 8.46
C PHE A 468 -0.56 11.06 7.53
N PRO A 469 -0.77 11.47 6.27
CA PRO A 469 0.32 11.78 5.37
C PRO A 469 1.28 12.77 6.03
N SER A 470 2.58 12.49 5.97
CA SER A 470 3.61 13.33 6.62
C SER A 470 3.77 14.69 5.95
N VAL A 471 3.53 14.73 4.64
CA VAL A 471 3.69 15.89 3.77
C VAL A 471 2.49 15.90 2.82
N LEU A 472 1.84 17.05 2.67
CA LEU A 472 0.79 17.28 1.68
C LEU A 472 1.26 18.38 0.73
N PRO A 473 1.11 18.22 -0.59
CA PRO A 473 1.39 19.29 -1.53
C PRO A 473 0.40 20.45 -1.30
N ALA A 474 0.93 21.66 -1.17
CA ALA A 474 0.14 22.89 -1.07
C ALA A 474 -0.12 23.52 -2.45
N SER A 475 0.61 23.08 -3.48
CA SER A 475 0.50 23.54 -4.87
C SER A 475 0.58 22.37 -5.84
N VAL A 476 0.03 22.55 -7.05
CA VAL A 476 0.08 21.55 -8.14
C VAL A 476 1.52 21.32 -8.62
N ASP A 477 2.36 22.35 -8.54
CA ASP A 477 3.76 22.31 -8.99
C ASP A 477 4.72 21.69 -7.96
N ALA A 478 4.25 21.43 -6.74
CA ALA A 478 5.07 20.81 -5.72
C ALA A 478 5.48 19.40 -6.20
N PRO A 479 6.77 19.05 -6.20
CA PRO A 479 7.22 17.69 -6.52
C PRO A 479 6.68 16.75 -5.45
N HIS A 480 5.65 15.99 -5.79
CA HIS A 480 5.02 15.05 -4.89
C HIS A 480 4.90 13.72 -5.63
N SER A 481 5.16 12.61 -4.93
CA SER A 481 4.44 11.41 -5.32
C SER A 481 2.96 11.70 -5.03
N GLU A 482 2.07 11.19 -5.87
CA GLU A 482 0.61 11.39 -5.73
C GLU A 482 0.05 10.83 -4.40
N GLN A 483 0.93 10.19 -3.65
CA GLN A 483 0.77 9.56 -2.37
C GLN A 483 1.36 10.37 -1.19
N GLY A 484 1.89 11.58 -1.43
CA GLY A 484 2.41 12.49 -0.40
C GLY A 484 3.81 12.14 0.11
N SER A 485 4.52 11.24 -0.56
CA SER A 485 5.89 10.88 -0.23
C SER A 485 6.83 11.42 -1.32
N VAL A 486 7.42 12.59 -1.07
CA VAL A 486 8.68 12.95 -1.76
C VAL A 486 9.60 11.77 -1.51
N LEU A 487 9.97 10.99 -2.54
CA LEU A 487 10.79 9.78 -2.39
C LEU A 487 12.07 9.83 -3.22
N SER A 488 12.25 10.90 -4.00
CA SER A 488 13.35 11.01 -4.94
C SER A 488 13.57 12.47 -5.31
N ALA A 489 14.83 12.94 -5.26
CA ALA A 489 15.23 14.21 -5.86
C ALA A 489 15.14 14.17 -7.40
N ASP A 490 15.13 12.96 -7.98
CA ASP A 490 14.97 12.70 -9.40
C ASP A 490 13.47 12.72 -9.75
N ARG A 491 13.03 13.81 -10.42
CA ARG A 491 11.64 14.11 -10.80
C ARG A 491 11.02 12.98 -11.63
N ASP A 492 11.82 12.29 -12.44
CA ASP A 492 11.34 11.20 -13.31
C ASP A 492 10.87 9.98 -12.50
N ARG A 493 11.29 9.86 -11.23
CA ARG A 493 10.87 8.77 -10.33
C ARG A 493 9.62 9.07 -9.51
N GLN A 494 9.13 10.31 -9.51
CA GLN A 494 8.03 10.73 -8.64
C GLN A 494 6.64 10.34 -9.17
N LEU A 495 6.54 10.02 -10.47
CA LEU A 495 5.31 9.58 -11.13
C LEU A 495 4.91 8.14 -10.80
N PHE A 496 5.71 7.40 -10.01
CA PHE A 496 5.51 5.97 -9.72
C PHE A 496 5.41 5.64 -8.23
#